data_AF-A0A525WL36-F1
#
_entry.id   AF-A0A525WL36-F1
#
_cell.length_a   1.000
_cell.length_b   1.000
_cell.length_c   1.000
_cell.angle_alpha   90.00
_cell.angle_beta   90.00
_cell.angle_gamma   90.00
#
_symmetry.space_group_name_H-M   'P 1'
#
loop_
_entity.id
_entity.type
_entity.pdbx_description
1 polymer ?
#
loop_
_entity_poly.entity_id
_entity_poly.type
_entity_poly.pdbx_seq_one_letter_code
_entity_poly.pdbx_strand_id
1 'polypeptide(L)'
;MQLVMRIPRSESETVPLVLSLARSAPMFRTETDGRTPAYLAIFPDLSLSFDLVERLIGAAAELPDVQVSIDERPVKGLTNLSKS
;
A
#
# COMPACT_ATOMS: atom_id res chain seq x y z
N MET A 1 -1.24 15.66 -4.52
CA MET A 1 -2.21 14.60 -4.17
C MET A 1 -1.43 13.50 -3.50
N GLN A 2 -1.57 13.39 -2.18
CA GLN A 2 -0.82 12.44 -1.37
C GLN A 2 -1.53 11.10 -1.38
N LEU A 3 -0.80 10.02 -1.66
CA LEU A 3 -1.30 8.66 -1.44
C LEU A 3 -0.57 8.02 -0.26
N VAL A 4 -1.32 7.38 0.63
CA VAL A 4 -0.79 6.58 1.74
C VAL A 4 -1.34 5.17 1.62
N MET A 5 -0.46 4.19 1.65
CA MET A 5 -0.83 2.78 1.71
C MET A 5 -0.33 2.17 3.02
N ARG A 6 -1.27 1.58 3.76
CA ARG A 6 -1.01 0.81 4.98
C ARG A 6 -1.15 -0.67 4.68
N ILE A 7 -0.03 -1.38 4.81
CA ILE A 7 0.09 -2.82 4.55
C ILE A 7 0.24 -3.52 5.90
N PRO A 8 -0.78 -4.25 6.39
CA PRO A 8 -0.64 -5.01 7.62
C PRO A 8 0.41 -6.09 7.45
N ARG A 9 1.20 -6.36 8.50
CA ARG A 9 2.10 -7.50 8.50
C ARG A 9 1.27 -8.79 8.46
N SER A 10 1.50 -9.60 7.44
CA SER A 10 0.83 -10.87 7.20
C SER A 10 1.86 -11.95 6.86
N GLU A 11 1.48 -13.22 6.97
CA GLU A 11 2.28 -14.38 6.57
C GLU A 11 2.03 -14.79 5.10
N SER A 12 1.32 -13.96 4.32
CA SER A 12 1.06 -14.22 2.90
C SER A 12 2.33 -14.21 2.03
N GLU A 13 2.37 -15.10 1.04
CA GLU A 13 3.48 -15.22 0.07
C GLU A 13 3.64 -13.97 -0.81
N THR A 14 2.61 -13.11 -0.92
CA THR A 14 2.65 -11.85 -1.68
C THR A 14 3.33 -10.72 -0.90
N VAL A 15 3.47 -10.88 0.42
CA VAL A 15 4.04 -9.85 1.33
C VAL A 15 5.47 -9.43 0.96
N PRO A 16 6.41 -10.33 0.60
CA PRO A 16 7.77 -9.92 0.22
C PRO A 16 7.82 -8.97 -0.98
N LEU A 17 6.99 -9.21 -2.01
CA LEU A 17 6.90 -8.35 -3.19
C LEU A 17 6.30 -7.00 -2.82
N VAL A 18 5.16 -6.99 -2.14
CA VAL A 18 4.47 -5.76 -1.70
C VAL A 18 5.38 -4.94 -0.80
N LEU A 19 6.10 -5.57 0.12
CA LEU A 19 7.04 -4.90 1.00
C LEU A 19 8.23 -4.30 0.25
N SER A 20 8.74 -5.00 -0.77
CA SER A 20 9.85 -4.49 -1.60
C SER A 20 9.43 -3.22 -2.37
N LEU A 21 8.23 -3.23 -2.94
CA LEU A 21 7.63 -2.08 -3.62
C LEU A 21 7.34 -0.94 -2.63
N ALA A 22 6.77 -1.24 -1.47
CA ALA A 22 6.47 -0.25 -0.43
C ALA A 22 7.73 0.46 0.08
N ARG A 23 8.85 -0.26 0.26
CA ARG A 23 10.14 0.32 0.66
C ARG A 23 10.76 1.23 -0.39
N SER A 24 10.30 1.15 -1.63
CA SER A 24 10.73 2.02 -2.73
C SER A 24 9.93 3.34 -2.77
N ALA A 25 8.90 3.48 -1.95
CA ALA A 25 8.16 4.73 -1.83
C ALA A 25 9.08 5.87 -1.35
N PRO A 26 8.79 7.14 -1.75
CA PRO A 26 9.55 8.31 -1.30
C PRO A 26 9.70 8.38 0.22
N MET A 27 8.67 7.89 0.93
CA MET A 27 8.67 7.78 2.37
C MET A 27 8.13 6.41 2.77
N PHE A 28 8.89 5.69 3.60
CA PHE A 28 8.51 4.39 4.14
C PHE A 28 8.64 4.40 5.66
N ARG A 29 7.64 3.88 6.36
CA ARG A 29 7.62 3.81 7.82
C ARG A 29 7.02 2.50 8.31
N THR A 30 7.35 2.13 9.53
CA THR A 30 6.66 1.07 10.27
C THR A 30 5.82 1.70 11.37
N GLU A 31 4.57 1.30 11.46
CA GLU A 31 3.63 1.71 12.50
C GLU A 31 3.24 0.50 13.34
N THR A 32 3.03 0.70 14.63
CA THR A 32 2.49 -0.32 15.52
C THR A 32 1.25 0.27 16.19
N ASP A 33 0.10 0.16 15.53
CA ASP A 33 -1.16 0.58 16.12
C ASP A 33 -1.74 -0.59 16.94
N GLY A 34 -1.30 -0.68 18.21
CA GLY A 34 -1.88 -1.47 19.29
C GLY A 34 -1.79 -3.00 19.23
N ARG A 35 -2.02 -3.64 18.07
CA ARG A 35 -2.10 -5.12 17.97
C ARG A 35 -1.34 -5.72 16.79
N THR A 36 -1.24 -5.02 15.66
CA THR A 36 -0.55 -5.57 14.47
C THR A 36 0.38 -4.52 13.88
N PRO A 37 1.69 -4.81 13.75
CA PRO A 37 2.59 -3.92 13.04
C PRO A 37 2.16 -3.80 11.57
N ALA A 38 2.26 -2.60 11.03
CA ALA A 38 1.95 -2.30 9.64
C ALA A 38 3.09 -1.51 9.00
N TYR A 39 3.22 -1.64 7.68
CA TYR A 39 4.12 -0.86 6.86
C TYR A 39 3.33 0.26 6.20
N LEU A 40 3.89 1.47 6.21
CA LEU A 40 3.32 2.64 5.56
C LEU A 40 4.21 3.04 4.39
N ALA A 41 3.66 2.99 3.18
CA ALA A 41 4.23 3.61 1.99
C ALA A 41 3.51 4.94 1.76
N ILE A 42 4.27 6.04 1.70
CA ILE A 42 3.73 7.39 1.58
C ILE A 42 4.31 8.01 0.31
N PHE A 43 3.42 8.49 -0.55
CA PHE A 43 3.70 9.18 -1.80
C PHE A 43 3.15 10.61 -1.67
N PRO A 44 3.98 11.60 -1.28
CA PRO A 44 3.53 12.98 -1.09
C PRO A 44 2.94 13.60 -2.37
N ASP A 45 3.46 13.18 -3.52
CA ASP A 45 2.95 13.53 -4.83
C ASP A 45 2.80 12.28 -5.70
N LEU A 46 1.57 11.79 -5.83
CA LEU A 46 1.24 10.62 -6.64
C LEU A 46 1.69 10.77 -8.10
N SER A 47 1.61 11.98 -8.65
CA SER A 47 1.90 12.22 -10.07
C SER A 47 3.36 11.94 -10.44
N LEU A 48 4.27 12.00 -9.46
CA LEU A 48 5.70 11.73 -9.64
C LEU A 48 6.07 10.26 -9.46
N SER A 49 5.13 9.41 -9.04
CA SER A 49 5.40 8.01 -8.68
C SER A 49 4.36 7.05 -9.26
N PHE A 50 3.66 7.45 -10.32
CA PHE A 50 2.52 6.73 -10.88
C PHE A 50 2.86 5.25 -11.16
N ASP A 51 3.95 4.97 -11.88
CA ASP A 51 4.38 3.61 -12.20
C ASP A 51 4.62 2.74 -10.96
N LEU A 52 5.22 3.31 -9.91
CA LEU A 52 5.49 2.60 -8.66
C LEU A 52 4.19 2.36 -7.89
N VAL A 53 3.30 3.35 -7.84
CA VAL A 53 2.01 3.21 -7.17
C VAL A 53 1.11 2.20 -7.86
N GLU A 54 1.05 2.20 -9.19
CA GLU A 54 0.28 1.22 -9.96
C GLU A 54 0.73 -0.21 -9.64
N ARG A 55 2.04 -0.48 -9.68
CA ARG A 55 2.60 -1.79 -9.34
C ARG A 55 2.33 -2.18 -7.89
N LEU A 56 2.47 -1.22 -6.97
CA LEU A 56 2.22 -1.46 -5.55
C LEU A 56 0.74 -1.79 -5.29
N ILE A 57 -0.19 -1.06 -5.91
CA ILE A 57 -1.63 -1.34 -5.83
C ILE A 57 -1.94 -2.71 -6.40
N GLY A 58 -1.41 -3.04 -7.59
CA GLY A 58 -1.63 -4.34 -8.21
C GLY A 58 -1.14 -5.50 -7.35
N ALA A 59 0.07 -5.39 -6.77
CA ALA A 59 0.59 -6.40 -5.86
C ALA A 59 -0.18 -6.48 -4.53
N ALA A 60 -0.65 -5.34 -4.02
CA ALA A 60 -1.36 -5.26 -2.75
C ALA A 60 -2.84 -5.65 -2.83
N ALA A 61 -3.43 -5.70 -4.03
CA ALA A 61 -4.83 -6.11 -4.23
C ALA A 61 -5.11 -7.55 -3.77
N GLU A 62 -4.08 -8.40 -3.77
CA GLU A 62 -4.14 -9.80 -3.32
C GLU A 62 -3.97 -9.95 -1.79
N LEU A 63 -3.63 -8.87 -1.08
CA LEU A 63 -3.45 -8.90 0.37
C LEU A 63 -4.74 -8.48 1.08
N PRO A 64 -5.18 -9.25 2.10
CA PRO A 64 -6.27 -8.82 2.95
C PRO A 64 -5.87 -7.59 3.77
N ASP A 65 -6.85 -6.75 4.10
CA ASP A 65 -6.73 -5.65 5.05
C ASP A 65 -5.74 -4.53 4.67
N VAL A 66 -5.31 -4.47 3.41
CA VAL A 66 -4.57 -3.29 2.90
C VAL A 66 -5.50 -2.09 2.85
N GLN A 67 -5.03 -0.97 3.38
CA GLN A 67 -5.76 0.29 3.36
C GLN A 67 -5.01 1.29 2.48
N VAL A 68 -5.72 1.99 1.60
CA VAL A 68 -5.17 3.09 0.82
C VAL A 68 -6.01 4.34 1.07
N SER A 69 -5.35 5.46 1.23
CA SER A 69 -6.00 6.77 1.27
C SER A 69 -5.33 7.72 0.28
N ILE A 70 -6.14 8.62 -0.29
CA ILE A 70 -5.71 9.74 -1.13
C ILE A 70 -6.16 11.01 -0.45
N ASP A 71 -5.23 11.91 -0.15
CA ASP A 71 -5.48 13.14 0.61
C ASP A 71 -6.33 12.86 1.86
N GLU A 72 -5.90 11.83 2.62
CA GLU A 72 -6.54 11.33 3.85
C GLU A 72 -7.93 10.67 3.67
N ARG A 73 -8.45 10.64 2.44
CA ARG A 73 -9.73 9.99 2.14
C ARG A 73 -9.50 8.52 1.81
N PRO A 74 -10.14 7.57 2.51
CA PRO A 74 -9.97 6.15 2.23
C PRO A 74 -10.52 5.80 0.84
N VAL A 75 -9.74 5.04 0.08
CA VAL A 75 -10.15 4.46 -1.21
C VAL A 75 -10.87 3.16 -0.91
N LYS A 76 -12.13 3.05 -1.33
CA LYS A 76 -12.93 1.82 -1.18
C LYS A 76 -12.75 0.94 -2.43
N GLY A 77 -12.59 -0.37 -2.25
CA GLY A 77 -12.75 -1.35 -3.33
C GLY A 77 -11.48 -1.82 -4.07
N LEU A 78 -10.29 -1.75 -3.45
CA LEU A 78 -9.05 -2.30 -4.03
C LEU A 78 -9.14 -3.79 -4.37
N THR A 79 -10.03 -4.53 -3.70
CA THR A 79 -10.27 -5.97 -3.86
C THR A 79 -10.96 -6.39 -5.17
N ASN A 80 -11.29 -5.46 -6.08
CA ASN A 80 -11.97 -5.77 -7.36
C ASN A 80 -11.10 -5.59 -8.62
N LEU A 81 -9.79 -5.34 -8.49
CA LEU A 81 -8.93 -5.03 -9.65
C LEU A 81 -8.36 -6.26 -10.39
N SER A 82 -8.57 -7.49 -9.91
CA SER A 82 -7.96 -8.71 -10.46
C SER A 82 -8.80 -9.48 -11.50
N LYS A 83 -9.86 -8.87 -12.08
CA LYS A 83 -10.61 -9.48 -13.18
C LYS A 83 -10.95 -8.48 -14.28
N SER A 84 -10.03 -8.26 -15.22
CA SER A 84 -10.39 -7.85 -16.57
C SER A 84 -9.39 -8.37 -17.60
#